data_AF-A0A3G3K1U9-F1
#
_entry.id   AF-A0A3G3K1U9-F1
#
_cell.length_a   1.000
_cell.length_b   1.000
_cell.length_c   1.000
_cell.angle_alpha   90.00
_cell.angle_beta   90.00
_cell.angle_gamma   90.00
#
_symmetry.space_group_name_H-M   'P 1'
#
loop_
_entity.id
_entity.type
_entity.pdbx_description
1 polymer ?
#
loop_
_entity_poly.entity_id
_entity_poly.type
_entity_poly.pdbx_seq_one_letter_code
_entity_poly.pdbx_strand_id
1 'polypeptide(L)'
;MASRLDRYEELSRFLRTRRERMTPQEVGLPESGRRRTPGLRRSEVALLADVGLDWYTYLEQGRHINVSAEVLDRIAEVLRLEESERRHLYHLARKQFPLVDTNQLSKVTPELQRFLDSQTLSPSNVMDARMNIIAWNEAYCALNGDLAAMSERERNFVWMTFTSPRFRYVKGDQWELHAQRIVANFHAG
;
A
#
# COMPACT_ATOMS: atom_id res chain seq x y z
N MET A 1 8.67 -19.46 -6.03
CA MET A 1 7.28 -19.14 -5.67
C MET A 1 7.02 -19.71 -4.29
N ALA A 2 6.98 -18.88 -3.24
CA ALA A 2 6.62 -19.35 -1.89
C ALA A 2 5.15 -19.80 -1.88
N SER A 3 4.86 -20.95 -1.29
CA SER A 3 3.51 -21.49 -1.24
C SER A 3 2.63 -20.61 -0.34
N ARG A 4 1.30 -20.67 -0.54
CA ARG A 4 0.35 -19.93 0.33
C ARG A 4 0.48 -20.32 1.80
N LEU A 5 0.87 -21.58 2.08
CA LEU A 5 1.10 -22.11 3.42
C LEU A 5 2.38 -21.53 4.04
N ASP A 6 3.46 -21.44 3.26
CA ASP A 6 4.75 -20.88 3.71
C ASP A 6 4.58 -19.45 4.24
N ARG A 7 3.75 -18.64 3.57
CA ARG A 7 3.53 -17.25 3.97
C ARG A 7 2.74 -17.10 5.29
N TYR A 8 1.77 -17.97 5.56
CA TYR A 8 1.05 -17.91 6.84
C TYR A 8 1.97 -18.28 8.01
N GLU A 9 2.90 -19.20 7.76
CA GLU A 9 3.95 -19.54 8.71
C GLU A 9 4.94 -18.37 8.90
N GLU A 10 5.31 -17.68 7.81
CA GLU A 10 6.12 -16.45 7.89
C GLU A 10 5.43 -15.34 8.69
N LEU A 11 4.13 -15.09 8.46
CA LEU A 11 3.33 -14.12 9.22
C LEU A 11 3.28 -14.49 10.71
N SER A 12 3.03 -15.76 11.02
CA SER A 12 3.05 -16.29 12.38
C SER A 12 4.40 -16.04 13.06
N ARG A 13 5.50 -16.41 12.39
CA ARG A 13 6.87 -16.24 12.89
C ARG A 13 7.23 -14.77 13.09
N PHE A 14 6.83 -13.92 12.14
CA PHE A 14 7.05 -12.48 12.21
C PHE A 14 6.35 -11.88 13.43
N LEU A 15 5.04 -12.07 13.57
CA LEU A 15 4.26 -11.53 14.69
C LEU A 15 4.77 -12.03 16.05
N ARG A 16 5.08 -13.32 16.15
CA ARG A 16 5.66 -13.91 17.37
C ARG A 16 6.98 -13.23 17.75
N THR A 17 7.88 -13.07 16.79
CA THR A 17 9.20 -12.46 17.02
C THR A 17 9.05 -11.01 17.48
N ARG A 18 8.11 -10.24 16.92
CA ARG A 18 7.85 -8.85 17.31
C ARG A 18 7.24 -8.75 18.71
N ARG A 19 6.27 -9.61 19.01
CA ARG A 19 5.65 -9.70 20.33
C ARG A 19 6.65 -10.05 21.44
N GLU A 20 7.52 -11.03 21.18
CA GLU A 20 8.51 -11.50 22.18
C GLU A 20 9.64 -10.49 22.42
N ARG A 21 9.87 -9.55 21.50
CA ARG A 21 10.83 -8.44 21.66
C ARG A 21 10.29 -7.28 22.50
N MET A 22 8.98 -7.07 22.53
CA MET A 22 8.37 -5.96 23.26
C MET A 22 8.19 -6.27 24.74
N THR A 23 8.55 -5.32 25.59
CA THR A 23 8.31 -5.39 27.04
C THR A 23 6.94 -4.75 27.39
N PRO A 24 6.30 -5.20 28.48
CA PRO A 24 5.07 -4.57 29.00
C PRO A 24 5.20 -3.06 29.21
N GLN A 25 6.35 -2.62 29.73
CA GLN A 25 6.60 -1.23 30.07
C GLN A 25 6.65 -0.35 28.82
N GLU A 26 7.19 -0.86 27.71
CA GLU A 26 7.18 -0.14 26.42
C GLU A 26 5.76 0.12 25.91
N VAL A 27 4.77 -0.65 26.33
CA VAL A 27 3.36 -0.44 25.94
C VAL A 27 2.50 0.06 27.11
N GLY A 28 3.12 0.58 28.17
CA GLY A 28 2.42 1.19 29.31
C GLY A 28 1.75 0.18 30.26
N LEU A 29 2.09 -1.10 30.16
CA LEU A 29 1.61 -2.15 31.06
C LEU A 29 2.58 -2.35 32.24
N PRO A 30 2.07 -2.63 33.44
CA PRO A 30 2.91 -2.91 34.60
C PRO A 30 3.63 -4.26 34.42
N GLU A 31 4.84 -4.34 34.98
CA GLU A 31 5.61 -5.57 34.97
C GLU A 31 5.03 -6.57 36.01
N SER A 32 4.10 -7.40 35.56
CA SER A 32 3.41 -8.35 36.43
C SER A 32 4.22 -9.66 36.63
N GLY A 33 4.90 -9.79 37.77
CA GLY A 33 5.39 -11.07 38.33
C GLY A 33 6.31 -11.94 37.44
N ARG A 34 6.56 -13.18 37.87
CA ARG A 34 7.46 -14.13 37.18
C ARG A 34 6.83 -14.60 35.85
N ARG A 35 7.34 -14.12 34.71
CA ARG A 35 6.82 -14.44 33.37
C ARG A 35 7.45 -15.73 32.82
N ARG A 36 6.61 -16.60 32.21
CA ARG A 36 7.06 -17.78 31.45
C ARG A 36 7.34 -17.48 29.97
N THR A 37 6.70 -16.45 29.43
CA THR A 37 6.85 -16.03 28.03
C THR A 37 7.67 -14.76 27.99
N PRO A 38 8.73 -14.68 27.16
CA PRO A 38 9.45 -13.43 26.95
C PRO A 38 8.54 -12.38 26.29
N GLY A 39 8.67 -11.14 26.73
CA GLY A 39 7.95 -9.99 26.19
C GLY A 39 6.44 -9.97 26.48
N LEU A 40 5.66 -9.48 25.52
CA LEU A 40 4.21 -9.35 25.61
C LEU A 40 3.50 -10.71 25.47
N ARG A 41 2.41 -10.90 26.21
CA ARG A 41 1.50 -12.04 26.07
C ARG A 41 0.53 -11.79 24.91
N ARG A 42 0.00 -12.86 24.32
CA ARG A 42 -1.06 -12.75 23.30
C ARG A 42 -2.27 -11.95 23.80
N SER A 43 -2.64 -12.13 25.07
CA SER A 43 -3.73 -11.38 25.71
C SER A 43 -3.43 -9.90 25.86
N GLU A 44 -2.18 -9.53 26.08
CA GLU A 44 -1.77 -8.13 26.19
C GLU A 44 -1.83 -7.44 24.83
N VAL A 45 -1.33 -8.08 23.78
CA VAL A 45 -1.44 -7.55 22.40
C VAL A 45 -2.90 -7.48 21.96
N ALA A 46 -3.69 -8.53 22.21
CA ALA A 46 -5.10 -8.56 21.84
C ALA A 46 -5.89 -7.43 22.52
N LEU A 47 -5.64 -7.20 23.82
CA LEU A 47 -6.27 -6.12 24.57
C LEU A 47 -5.88 -4.75 24.00
N LEU A 48 -4.59 -4.49 23.79
CA LEU A 48 -4.10 -3.19 23.32
C LEU A 48 -4.51 -2.91 21.87
N ALA A 49 -4.63 -3.94 21.03
CA ALA A 49 -5.08 -3.83 19.65
C ALA A 49 -6.61 -3.87 19.52
N ASP A 50 -7.34 -4.00 20.63
CA ASP A 50 -8.80 -4.11 20.70
C ASP A 50 -9.36 -5.20 19.74
N VAL A 51 -8.83 -6.42 19.93
CA VAL A 51 -9.27 -7.64 19.23
C VAL A 51 -9.46 -8.79 20.21
N GLY A 52 -10.25 -9.80 19.83
CA GLY A 52 -10.41 -11.01 20.64
C GLY A 52 -9.11 -11.79 20.79
N LEU A 53 -8.84 -12.33 21.99
CA LEU A 53 -7.67 -13.17 22.28
C LEU A 53 -7.58 -14.40 21.36
N ASP A 54 -8.68 -15.10 21.16
CA ASP A 54 -8.73 -16.28 20.29
C ASP A 54 -8.42 -15.90 18.84
N TRP A 55 -8.92 -14.75 18.40
CA TRP A 55 -8.66 -14.22 17.06
C TRP A 55 -7.17 -13.90 16.87
N TYR A 56 -6.54 -13.19 17.82
CA TYR A 56 -5.10 -12.90 17.75
C TYR A 56 -4.26 -14.19 17.84
N THR A 57 -4.72 -15.17 18.62
CA THR A 57 -4.08 -16.48 18.70
C THR A 57 -4.13 -17.22 17.37
N TYR A 58 -5.25 -17.17 16.66
CA TYR A 58 -5.36 -17.75 15.31
C TYR A 58 -4.46 -17.03 14.30
N LEU A 59 -4.35 -15.71 14.38
CA LEU A 59 -3.43 -14.93 13.56
C LEU A 59 -1.98 -15.37 13.77
N GLU A 60 -1.55 -15.43 15.04
CA GLU A 60 -0.19 -15.83 15.39
C GLU A 60 0.08 -17.33 15.18
N GLN A 61 -0.95 -18.17 15.00
CA GLN A 61 -0.83 -19.57 14.59
C GLN A 61 -0.75 -19.76 13.07
N GLY A 62 -0.87 -18.68 12.28
CA GLY A 62 -0.90 -18.78 10.83
C GLY A 62 -2.18 -19.45 10.30
N ARG A 63 -3.27 -19.40 11.06
CA ARG A 63 -4.55 -19.89 10.56
C ARG A 63 -5.06 -18.99 9.43
N HIS A 64 -5.82 -19.59 8.52
CA HIS A 64 -6.46 -18.84 7.46
C HIS A 64 -7.64 -18.04 8.01
N ILE A 65 -7.36 -16.79 8.39
CA ILE A 65 -8.36 -15.81 8.83
C ILE A 65 -8.19 -14.54 8.00
N ASN A 66 -9.29 -13.81 7.78
CA ASN A 66 -9.23 -12.50 7.15
C ASN A 66 -8.93 -11.44 8.21
N VAL A 67 -7.98 -10.55 7.92
CA VAL A 67 -7.61 -9.42 8.76
C VAL A 67 -7.87 -8.11 8.01
N SER A 68 -8.47 -7.10 8.64
CA SER A 68 -8.64 -5.78 8.03
C SER A 68 -7.34 -4.97 8.10
N ALA A 69 -7.19 -3.96 7.23
CA ALA A 69 -6.05 -3.04 7.31
C ALA A 69 -6.01 -2.32 8.67
N GLU A 70 -7.16 -1.85 9.14
CA GLU A 70 -7.31 -1.21 10.46
C GLU A 70 -6.82 -2.10 11.63
N VAL A 71 -7.10 -3.40 11.59
CA VAL A 71 -6.58 -4.33 12.62
C VAL A 71 -5.06 -4.51 12.49
N LEU A 72 -4.53 -4.56 11.26
CA LEU A 72 -3.07 -4.60 11.07
C LEU A 72 -2.38 -3.33 11.57
N ASP A 73 -3.00 -2.16 11.39
CA ASP A 73 -2.48 -0.88 11.89
C ASP A 73 -2.43 -0.87 13.41
N ARG A 74 -3.53 -1.24 14.08
CA ARG A 74 -3.55 -1.36 15.55
C ARG A 74 -2.50 -2.34 16.06
N ILE A 75 -2.34 -3.50 15.42
CA ILE A 75 -1.29 -4.47 15.78
C ILE A 75 0.10 -3.87 15.55
N ALA A 76 0.32 -3.17 14.45
CA ALA A 76 1.59 -2.52 14.14
C ALA A 76 1.94 -1.40 15.14
N GLU A 77 0.95 -0.65 15.62
CA GLU A 77 1.11 0.36 16.65
C GLU A 77 1.47 -0.25 17.99
N VAL A 78 0.72 -1.27 18.42
CA VAL A 78 0.97 -1.99 19.69
C VAL A 78 2.36 -2.63 19.70
N LEU A 79 2.77 -3.24 18.59
CA LEU A 79 4.08 -3.86 18.45
C LEU A 79 5.18 -2.85 18.09
N ARG A 80 4.86 -1.54 18.03
CA ARG A 80 5.78 -0.45 17.69
C ARG A 80 6.62 -0.72 16.45
N LEU A 81 6.00 -1.29 15.42
CA LEU A 81 6.68 -1.65 14.18
C LEU A 81 7.16 -0.40 13.44
N GLU A 82 8.42 -0.44 12.99
CA GLU A 82 8.98 0.56 12.09
C GLU A 82 8.34 0.46 10.70
N GLU A 83 8.45 1.51 9.90
CA GLU A 83 7.79 1.61 8.59
C GLU A 83 8.13 0.43 7.65
N SER A 84 9.40 -0.02 7.64
CA SER A 84 9.84 -1.19 6.87
C SER A 84 9.16 -2.49 7.33
N GLU A 85 8.99 -2.63 8.65
CA GLU A 85 8.35 -3.78 9.29
C GLU A 85 6.85 -3.78 9.08
N ARG A 86 6.22 -2.60 9.09
CA ARG A 86 4.80 -2.44 8.75
C ARG A 86 4.53 -2.82 7.30
N ARG A 87 5.35 -2.36 6.35
CA ARG A 87 5.25 -2.79 4.94
C ARG A 87 5.37 -4.31 4.81
N HIS A 88 6.31 -4.91 5.53
CA HIS A 88 6.48 -6.36 5.53
C HIS A 88 5.27 -7.09 6.12
N LEU A 89 4.71 -6.61 7.23
CA LEU A 89 3.47 -7.16 7.82
C LEU A 89 2.32 -7.16 6.81
N TYR A 90 2.11 -6.04 6.13
CA TYR A 90 1.05 -5.89 5.11
C TYR A 90 1.26 -6.81 3.90
N HIS A 91 2.50 -6.94 3.44
CA HIS A 91 2.87 -7.87 2.40
C HIS A 91 2.52 -9.32 2.78
N LEU A 92 2.89 -9.74 4.00
CA LEU A 92 2.58 -11.08 4.51
C LEU A 92 1.07 -11.32 4.67
N ALA A 93 0.32 -10.29 5.08
CA ALA A 93 -1.13 -10.34 5.24
C ALA A 93 -1.95 -10.22 3.94
N ARG A 94 -1.28 -9.99 2.79
CA ARG A 94 -1.92 -9.64 1.50
C ARG A 94 -2.88 -8.45 1.62
N LYS A 95 -2.46 -7.43 2.36
CA LYS A 95 -3.19 -6.18 2.44
C LYS A 95 -2.34 -5.10 1.79
N GLN A 96 -3.01 -4.18 1.12
CA GLN A 96 -2.42 -2.96 0.65
C GLN A 96 -1.95 -2.16 1.88
N PHE A 97 -0.65 -1.85 1.93
CA PHE A 97 -0.13 -0.94 2.96
C PHE A 97 -0.83 0.41 2.75
N PRO A 98 -1.39 1.06 3.79
CA PRO A 98 -2.00 2.36 3.63
C PRO A 98 -0.94 3.27 3.02
N LEU A 99 -1.21 3.74 1.80
CA LEU A 99 -0.40 4.81 1.25
C LEU A 99 -0.53 5.95 2.25
N VAL A 100 0.57 6.30 2.92
CA VAL A 100 0.65 7.52 3.74
C VAL A 100 -0.06 8.59 2.93
N ASP A 101 -0.96 9.32 3.55
CA ASP A 101 -1.67 10.40 2.90
C ASP A 101 -0.64 11.47 2.55
N THR A 102 0.08 11.27 1.45
CA THR A 102 0.87 12.26 0.75
C THR A 102 -0.10 13.18 0.05
N ASN A 103 -0.95 13.81 0.86
CA ASN A 103 -1.60 15.06 0.52
C ASN A 103 -0.57 16.20 0.47
N GLN A 104 0.72 15.90 0.68
CA GLN A 104 1.76 16.54 -0.12
C GLN A 104 1.47 16.21 -1.58
N LEU A 105 0.60 17.02 -2.21
CA LEU A 105 0.57 17.23 -3.65
C LEU A 105 2.00 17.04 -4.14
N SER A 106 2.27 15.95 -4.85
CA SER A 106 3.59 15.68 -5.42
C SER A 106 3.95 16.91 -6.24
N LYS A 107 4.71 17.84 -5.67
CA LYS A 107 4.93 19.14 -6.29
C LYS A 107 5.87 18.90 -7.46
N VAL A 108 5.38 19.14 -8.66
CA VAL A 108 6.20 19.09 -9.87
C VAL A 108 7.15 20.27 -9.80
N THR A 109 8.45 20.00 -9.80
CA THR A 109 9.46 21.06 -9.82
C THR A 109 9.48 21.72 -11.21
N PRO A 110 9.83 23.01 -11.29
CA PRO A 110 10.01 23.68 -12.58
C PRO A 110 11.02 22.95 -13.50
N GLU A 111 12.05 22.34 -12.94
CA GLU A 111 13.05 21.54 -13.66
C GLU A 111 12.42 20.31 -14.32
N LEU A 112 11.54 19.60 -13.61
CA LEU A 112 10.85 18.43 -14.13
C LEU A 112 9.87 18.83 -15.23
N GLN A 113 9.14 19.94 -15.07
CA GLN A 113 8.27 20.45 -16.13
C GLN A 113 9.08 20.83 -17.38
N ARG A 114 10.19 21.54 -17.24
CA ARG A 114 11.09 21.86 -18.38
C ARG A 114 11.61 20.59 -19.08
N PHE A 115 11.90 19.54 -18.32
CA PHE A 115 12.29 18.25 -18.89
C PHE A 115 11.15 17.62 -19.72
N LEU A 116 9.91 17.63 -19.21
CA LEU A 116 8.74 17.17 -19.97
C LEU A 116 8.56 17.99 -21.26
N ASP A 117 8.66 19.32 -21.16
CA ASP A 117 8.46 20.24 -22.28
C ASP A 117 9.54 20.09 -23.36
N SER A 118 10.77 19.68 -22.97
CA SER A 118 11.85 19.39 -23.93
C SER A 118 11.58 18.17 -24.82
N GLN A 119 10.67 17.28 -24.42
CA GLN A 119 10.27 16.09 -25.17
C GLN A 119 9.15 16.40 -26.18
N THR A 120 9.41 17.36 -27.08
CA THR A 120 8.39 17.97 -27.96
C THR A 120 7.60 16.99 -28.84
N LEU A 121 8.23 15.89 -29.29
CA LEU A 121 7.58 14.87 -30.13
C LEU A 121 7.22 13.60 -29.36
N SER A 122 7.48 13.54 -28.05
CA SER A 122 7.27 12.36 -27.22
C SER A 122 6.26 12.66 -26.12
N PRO A 123 5.02 12.15 -26.23
CA PRO A 123 3.98 12.29 -25.22
C PRO A 123 4.48 11.83 -23.85
N SER A 124 4.58 12.77 -22.90
CA SER A 124 5.17 12.53 -21.59
C SER A 124 4.31 13.09 -20.48
N ASN A 125 4.27 12.37 -19.36
CA ASN A 125 3.54 12.78 -18.16
C ASN A 125 4.28 12.31 -16.90
N VAL A 126 3.87 12.87 -15.76
CA VAL A 126 4.29 12.45 -14.42
C VAL A 126 3.03 12.09 -13.66
N MET A 127 3.10 10.99 -12.91
CA MET A 127 2.03 10.52 -12.04
C MET A 127 2.49 10.42 -10.59
N ASP A 128 1.55 10.59 -9.66
CA ASP A 128 1.77 10.22 -8.25
C ASP A 128 1.62 8.70 -8.02
N ALA A 129 1.80 8.27 -6.77
CA ALA A 129 1.65 6.87 -6.37
C ALA A 129 0.21 6.31 -6.53
N ARG A 130 -0.79 7.19 -6.61
CA ARG A 130 -2.21 6.84 -6.85
C ARG A 130 -2.56 6.89 -8.34
N MET A 131 -1.55 7.05 -9.21
CA MET A 131 -1.68 7.18 -10.66
C MET A 131 -2.48 8.41 -11.11
N ASN A 132 -2.55 9.46 -10.28
CA ASN A 132 -3.04 10.76 -10.74
C ASN A 132 -1.99 11.41 -11.60
N ILE A 133 -2.36 11.87 -12.79
CA ILE A 133 -1.46 12.64 -13.65
C ILE A 133 -1.33 14.05 -13.07
N ILE A 134 -0.11 14.42 -12.67
CA ILE A 134 0.21 15.67 -11.97
C ILE A 134 1.00 16.66 -12.83
N ALA A 135 1.62 16.21 -13.92
CA ALA A 135 2.21 17.05 -14.96
C ALA A 135 2.25 16.33 -16.31
N TRP A 136 2.34 17.10 -17.38
CA TRP A 136 2.30 16.62 -18.76
C TRP A 136 2.95 17.64 -19.70
N ASN A 137 3.32 17.19 -20.91
CA ASN A 137 3.74 18.07 -22.00
C ASN A 137 2.65 18.23 -23.07
N GLU A 138 2.89 19.13 -24.03
CA GLU A 138 1.94 19.44 -25.10
C GLU A 138 1.65 18.22 -26.00
N ALA A 139 2.67 17.40 -26.30
CA ALA A 139 2.50 16.16 -27.07
C ALA A 139 1.54 15.18 -26.38
N TYR A 140 1.52 15.14 -25.04
CA TYR A 140 0.57 14.33 -24.29
C TYR A 140 -0.87 14.84 -24.42
N CYS A 141 -1.06 16.17 -24.37
CA CYS A 141 -2.37 16.79 -24.61
C CYS A 141 -2.86 16.57 -26.05
N ALA A 142 -1.96 16.65 -27.04
CA ALA A 142 -2.31 16.42 -28.44
C ALA A 142 -2.94 15.03 -28.65
N LEU A 143 -2.46 14.02 -27.92
CA LEU A 143 -3.04 12.67 -27.96
C LEU A 143 -4.27 12.51 -27.09
N ASN A 144 -4.28 13.05 -25.87
CA ASN A 144 -5.26 12.68 -24.85
C ASN A 144 -6.34 13.75 -24.58
N GLY A 145 -6.24 14.92 -25.21
CA GLY A 145 -7.11 16.07 -24.97
C GLY A 145 -6.49 17.06 -23.99
N ASP A 146 -7.22 18.13 -23.70
CA ASP A 146 -6.77 19.14 -22.76
C ASP A 146 -6.87 18.64 -21.31
N LEU A 147 -5.74 18.21 -20.75
CA LEU A 147 -5.66 17.74 -19.37
C LEU A 147 -5.91 18.86 -18.35
N ALA A 148 -5.66 20.13 -18.69
CA ALA A 148 -5.91 21.25 -17.77
C ALA A 148 -7.41 21.45 -17.53
N ALA A 149 -8.23 21.20 -18.56
CA ALA A 149 -9.69 21.26 -18.48
C ALA A 149 -10.35 20.03 -17.81
N MET A 150 -9.62 18.93 -17.64
CA MET A 150 -10.13 17.71 -17.01
C MET A 150 -10.25 17.84 -15.49
N SER A 151 -11.24 17.18 -14.89
CA SER A 151 -11.31 16.98 -13.45
C SER A 151 -10.16 16.10 -12.94
N GLU A 152 -9.90 16.12 -11.63
CA GLU A 152 -8.88 15.25 -11.02
C GLU A 152 -9.12 13.77 -11.29
N ARG A 153 -10.39 13.35 -11.25
CA ARG A 153 -10.80 11.98 -11.58
C ARG A 153 -10.48 11.63 -13.03
N GLU A 154 -10.79 12.53 -13.96
CA GLU A 154 -10.49 12.33 -15.39
C GLU A 154 -8.98 12.31 -15.66
N ARG A 155 -8.19 13.00 -14.83
CA ARG A 155 -6.72 12.94 -14.83
C ARG A 155 -6.13 11.72 -14.11
N ASN A 156 -6.93 10.84 -13.49
CA ASN A 156 -6.41 9.59 -12.99
C ASN A 156 -6.15 8.62 -14.15
N PHE A 157 -4.95 8.05 -14.25
CA PHE A 157 -4.54 7.26 -15.40
C PHE A 157 -5.30 5.93 -15.52
N VAL A 158 -5.71 5.33 -14.40
CA VAL A 158 -6.60 4.16 -14.39
C VAL A 158 -7.94 4.56 -14.97
N TRP A 159 -8.54 5.64 -14.47
CA TRP A 159 -9.80 6.16 -14.97
C TRP A 159 -9.73 6.44 -16.48
N MET A 160 -8.76 7.25 -16.91
CA MET A 160 -8.53 7.57 -18.32
C MET A 160 -8.40 6.32 -19.20
N THR A 161 -7.67 5.29 -18.75
CA THR A 161 -7.49 4.03 -19.50
C THR A 161 -8.80 3.32 -19.81
N PHE A 162 -9.75 3.33 -18.86
CA PHE A 162 -10.99 2.56 -18.96
C PHE A 162 -12.20 3.39 -19.41
N THR A 163 -12.17 4.71 -19.23
CA THR A 163 -13.34 5.56 -19.50
C THR A 163 -13.14 6.55 -20.64
N SER A 164 -11.92 6.81 -21.11
CA SER A 164 -11.67 7.73 -22.23
C SER A 164 -11.70 6.99 -23.56
N PRO A 165 -12.70 7.25 -24.44
CA PRO A 165 -12.71 6.69 -25.79
C PRO A 165 -11.48 7.14 -26.60
N ARG A 166 -10.99 8.36 -26.34
CA ARG A 166 -9.80 8.92 -26.99
C ARG A 166 -8.53 8.16 -26.61
N PHE A 167 -8.34 7.88 -25.32
CA PHE A 167 -7.18 7.11 -24.87
C PHE A 167 -7.19 5.69 -25.45
N ARG A 168 -8.37 5.05 -25.47
CA ARG A 168 -8.56 3.75 -26.11
C ARG A 168 -8.24 3.79 -27.60
N TYR A 169 -8.71 4.82 -28.32
CA TYR A 169 -8.40 5.02 -29.73
C TYR A 169 -6.90 5.20 -29.99
N VAL A 170 -6.22 6.04 -29.20
CA VAL A 170 -4.76 6.27 -29.31
C VAL A 170 -3.96 4.99 -29.07
N LYS A 171 -4.39 4.14 -28.14
CA LYS A 171 -3.73 2.85 -27.87
C LYS A 171 -3.99 1.80 -28.94
N GLY A 172 -5.11 1.89 -29.68
CA GLY A 172 -5.48 0.94 -30.72
C GLY A 172 -5.42 -0.51 -30.23
N ASP A 173 -4.82 -1.39 -31.03
CA ASP A 173 -4.71 -2.82 -30.74
C ASP A 173 -3.89 -3.15 -29.47
N GLN A 174 -3.06 -2.21 -29.02
CA GLN A 174 -2.24 -2.37 -27.80
C GLN A 174 -3.03 -2.06 -26.52
N TRP A 175 -4.29 -1.60 -26.63
CA TRP A 175 -5.09 -1.22 -25.47
C TRP A 175 -5.31 -2.37 -24.49
N GLU A 176 -5.63 -3.58 -24.98
CA GLU A 176 -5.93 -4.74 -24.13
C GLU A 176 -4.72 -5.12 -23.25
N LEU A 177 -3.54 -5.24 -23.87
CA LEU A 177 -2.30 -5.53 -23.16
C LEU A 177 -1.94 -4.42 -22.17
N HIS A 178 -2.20 -3.16 -22.53
CA HIS A 178 -1.97 -2.03 -21.65
C HIS A 178 -2.92 -2.07 -20.43
N ALA A 179 -4.21 -2.26 -20.64
CA ALA A 179 -5.23 -2.32 -19.61
C ALA A 179 -4.94 -3.43 -18.58
N GLN A 180 -4.53 -4.62 -19.04
CA GLN A 180 -4.14 -5.73 -18.16
C GLN A 180 -2.95 -5.36 -17.26
N ARG A 181 -1.95 -4.65 -17.79
CA ARG A 181 -0.79 -4.16 -17.01
C ARG A 181 -1.22 -3.14 -15.96
N ILE A 182 -2.11 -2.22 -16.31
CA ILE A 182 -2.64 -1.22 -15.37
C ILE A 182 -3.39 -1.90 -14.23
N VAL A 183 -4.25 -2.87 -14.52
CA VAL A 183 -4.99 -3.64 -13.50
C VAL A 183 -4.03 -4.42 -12.59
N ALA A 184 -3.02 -5.08 -13.18
CA ALA A 184 -2.02 -5.82 -12.40
C ALA A 184 -1.24 -4.90 -11.44
N ASN A 185 -0.83 -3.72 -11.91
CA ASN A 185 -0.11 -2.74 -11.10
C ASN A 185 -1.00 -2.10 -10.02
N PHE A 186 -2.28 -1.87 -10.32
CA PHE A 186 -3.24 -1.32 -9.37
C PHE A 186 -3.54 -2.30 -8.21
N HIS A 187 -3.58 -3.61 -8.49
CA HIS A 187 -3.79 -4.64 -7.46
C HIS A 187 -2.52 -5.05 -6.70
N ALA A 188 -1.33 -4.63 -7.16
CA ALA A 188 -0.06 -4.95 -6.53
C ALA A 188 0.39 -3.91 -5.48
N GLY A 189 -0.31 -2.77 -5.41
CA GLY A 189 -0.08 -1.72 -4.42
C GLY A 189 -0.76 -1.98 -3.09
#